data_AF-A0AAU1I4P0-F1
#
_entry.id   AF-A0AAU1I4P0-F1
#
_cell.length_a   1.000
_cell.length_b   1.000
_cell.length_c   1.000
_cell.angle_alpha   90.00
_cell.angle_beta   90.00
_cell.angle_gamma   90.00
#
_symmetry.space_group_name_H-M   'P 1'
#
loop_
_entity.id
_entity.type
_entity.pdbx_description
1 polymer ?
#
loop_
_entity_poly.entity_id
_entity_poly.type
_entity_poly.pdbx_seq_one_letter_code
_entity_poly.pdbx_strand_id
1 'polypeptide(L)'
;MTDSTVGQASLFGTDDEPTEAPPVSRVDPDELRHATARLVVTRDPDSADAQHRKKVLLVVHCPFCDHQHIHPGGWVGDVRLGERRARCIGQPGGRYLIKAVGE
;
A
#
# COMPACT_ATOMS: atom_id res chain seq x y z
N MET A 1 -58.02 20.19 -15.92
CA MET A 1 -56.98 20.76 -15.06
C MET A 1 -57.05 20.03 -13.72
N THR A 2 -56.22 19.01 -13.55
CA THR A 2 -56.03 18.33 -12.27
C THR A 2 -54.52 18.14 -12.14
N ASP A 3 -54.01 18.71 -11.07
CA ASP A 3 -52.62 18.98 -10.75
C ASP A 3 -51.88 17.67 -10.42
N SER A 4 -50.82 17.39 -11.16
CA SER A 4 -49.97 16.20 -10.96
C SER A 4 -48.92 16.52 -9.90
N THR A 5 -49.16 16.09 -8.66
CA THR A 5 -48.13 16.11 -7.63
C THR A 5 -47.05 15.09 -7.97
N VAL A 6 -45.91 15.57 -8.49
CA VAL A 6 -44.70 14.76 -8.69
C VAL A 6 -44.16 14.40 -7.31
N GLY A 7 -44.37 13.14 -6.92
CA GLY A 7 -43.69 12.56 -5.77
C GLY A 7 -42.18 12.62 -6.01
N GLN A 8 -41.48 13.48 -5.26
CA GLN A 8 -40.03 13.47 -5.17
C GLN A 8 -39.61 12.10 -4.64
N ALA A 9 -39.07 11.26 -5.51
CA ALA A 9 -38.30 10.09 -5.11
C ALA A 9 -37.04 10.61 -4.41
N SER A 10 -36.99 10.50 -3.08
CA SER A 10 -35.77 10.67 -2.32
C SER A 10 -34.79 9.57 -2.72
N LEU A 11 -33.67 9.94 -3.35
CA LEU A 11 -32.60 9.01 -3.76
C LEU A 11 -31.75 8.51 -2.59
N PHE A 12 -32.00 9.00 -1.38
CA PHE A 12 -31.26 8.64 -0.18
C PHE A 12 -32.25 8.02 0.80
N GLY A 13 -32.43 6.70 0.70
CA GLY A 13 -32.96 5.92 1.80
C GLY A 13 -31.94 5.96 2.93
N THR A 14 -32.31 6.53 4.07
CA THR A 14 -31.62 6.26 5.34
C THR A 14 -31.96 4.84 5.72
N ASP A 15 -31.17 3.91 5.21
CA ASP A 15 -31.10 2.55 5.71
C ASP A 15 -30.29 2.62 7.00
N ASP A 16 -30.99 2.73 8.14
CA ASP A 16 -30.45 2.57 9.50
C ASP A 16 -30.08 1.09 9.74
N GLU A 17 -29.32 0.48 8.82
CA GLU A 17 -28.58 -0.72 9.15
C GLU A 17 -27.37 -0.28 9.99
N PRO A 18 -27.17 -0.87 11.20
CA PRO A 18 -25.91 -0.71 11.89
C PRO A 18 -24.83 -1.28 10.98
N THR A 19 -24.09 -0.40 10.28
CA THR A 19 -22.86 -0.79 9.62
C THR A 19 -21.95 -1.28 10.73
N GLU A 20 -21.88 -2.60 10.90
CA GLU A 20 -20.93 -3.24 11.76
C GLU A 20 -19.56 -2.78 11.28
N ALA A 21 -18.99 -1.80 11.98
CA ALA A 21 -17.74 -1.21 11.60
C ALA A 21 -16.73 -2.37 11.54
N PRO A 22 -16.02 -2.56 10.40
CA PRO A 22 -15.09 -3.67 10.28
C PRO A 22 -14.13 -3.63 11.47
N PRO A 23 -13.80 -4.78 12.08
CA PRO A 23 -12.94 -4.82 13.25
C PRO A 23 -11.65 -4.08 12.90
N VAL A 24 -11.42 -2.96 13.58
CA VAL A 24 -10.21 -2.16 13.37
C VAL A 24 -9.07 -3.05 13.80
N SER A 25 -8.34 -3.62 12.83
CA SER A 25 -7.13 -4.39 13.11
C SER A 25 -6.21 -3.48 13.92
N ARG A 26 -6.07 -3.78 15.21
CA ARG A 26 -5.20 -3.04 16.13
C ARG A 26 -3.77 -3.49 15.86
N VAL A 27 -3.25 -3.09 14.71
CA VAL A 27 -1.81 -3.19 14.43
C VAL A 27 -1.13 -2.17 15.35
N ASP A 28 -0.25 -2.66 16.22
CA ASP A 28 0.64 -1.78 16.98
C ASP A 28 1.55 -1.05 15.96
N PRO A 29 1.52 0.29 15.88
CA PRO A 29 2.33 1.04 14.93
C PRO A 29 3.84 0.84 15.11
N ASP A 30 4.28 0.38 16.29
CA ASP A 30 5.67 0.06 16.58
C ASP A 30 6.04 -1.41 16.30
N GLU A 31 5.07 -2.24 15.90
CA GLU A 31 5.31 -3.62 15.52
C GLU A 31 6.21 -3.69 14.27
N LEU A 32 7.38 -4.33 14.43
CA LEU A 32 8.30 -4.61 13.34
C LEU A 32 8.08 -6.04 12.82
N ARG A 33 7.51 -6.16 11.63
CA ARG A 33 7.34 -7.47 10.95
C ARG A 33 8.47 -7.74 9.95
N HIS A 34 8.71 -9.00 9.61
CA HIS A 34 9.60 -9.35 8.51
C HIS A 34 8.82 -9.46 7.20
N ALA A 35 9.43 -9.04 6.10
CA ALA A 35 8.86 -9.19 4.77
C ALA A 35 9.94 -9.55 3.75
N THR A 36 9.52 -10.23 2.69
CA THR A 36 10.36 -10.56 1.54
C THR A 36 10.05 -9.63 0.38
N ALA A 37 11.10 -9.14 -0.30
CA ALA A 37 10.96 -8.35 -1.51
C ALA A 37 11.42 -9.13 -2.75
N ARG A 38 10.66 -9.00 -3.84
CA ARG A 38 11.16 -9.25 -5.18
C ARG A 38 11.83 -7.98 -5.72
N LEU A 39 13.02 -8.14 -6.29
CA LEU A 39 13.72 -7.04 -6.95
C LEU A 39 13.20 -6.86 -8.38
N VAL A 40 12.89 -5.64 -8.75
CA VAL A 40 12.51 -5.27 -10.13
C VAL A 40 13.42 -4.13 -10.59
N VAL A 41 14.12 -4.34 -11.70
CA VAL A 41 14.98 -3.32 -12.30
C VAL A 41 14.19 -2.55 -13.35
N THR A 42 14.26 -1.22 -13.33
CA THR A 42 13.61 -0.39 -14.36
C THR A 42 14.26 -0.62 -15.72
N ARG A 43 13.48 -0.41 -16.79
CA ARG A 43 14.00 -0.54 -18.16
C ARG A 43 15.11 0.47 -18.42
N ASP A 44 14.84 1.73 -18.12
CA ASP A 44 15.69 2.86 -18.43
C ASP A 44 16.55 3.27 -17.22
N PRO A 45 17.74 3.85 -17.48
CA PRO A 45 18.56 4.55 -16.48
C PRO A 45 17.77 5.57 -15.66
N ASP A 46 18.12 5.70 -14.39
CA ASP A 46 17.59 6.77 -13.55
C ASP A 46 18.38 8.06 -13.81
N SER A 47 17.72 9.12 -14.23
CA SER A 47 18.36 10.43 -14.42
C SER A 47 18.75 11.09 -13.10
N ALA A 48 18.17 10.64 -11.97
CA ALA A 48 18.52 11.12 -10.64
C ALA A 48 19.79 10.46 -10.05
N ASP A 49 20.32 9.40 -10.69
CA ASP A 49 21.58 8.78 -10.31
C ASP A 49 22.74 9.42 -11.07
N ALA A 50 23.77 9.88 -10.38
CA ALA A 50 24.94 10.52 -11.00
C ALA A 50 25.70 9.56 -11.95
N GLN A 51 25.60 8.26 -11.70
CA GLN A 51 26.17 7.20 -12.54
C GLN A 51 25.18 6.68 -13.60
N HIS A 52 23.98 7.26 -13.70
CA HIS A 52 22.92 6.84 -14.61
C HIS A 52 22.65 5.33 -14.57
N ARG A 53 22.69 4.74 -13.37
CA ARG A 53 22.36 3.32 -13.20
C ARG A 53 20.85 3.14 -13.24
N LYS A 54 20.44 1.91 -13.56
CA LYS A 54 19.02 1.53 -13.52
C LYS A 54 18.53 1.50 -12.07
N LYS A 55 17.30 1.95 -11.86
CA LYS A 55 16.66 1.94 -10.56
C LYS A 55 16.20 0.54 -10.20
N VAL A 56 16.32 0.19 -8.93
CA VAL A 56 15.81 -1.04 -8.35
C VAL A 56 14.57 -0.69 -7.53
N LEU A 57 13.48 -1.40 -7.77
CA LEU A 57 12.24 -1.34 -7.00
C LEU A 57 12.12 -2.62 -6.18
N LEU A 58 11.67 -2.48 -4.94
CA LEU A 58 11.36 -3.59 -4.05
C LEU A 58 9.85 -3.80 -4.07
N VAL A 59 9.41 -4.94 -4.58
CA VAL A 59 7.99 -5.33 -4.57
C VAL A 59 7.78 -6.29 -3.40
N VAL A 60 7.03 -5.86 -2.41
CA VAL A 60 6.83 -6.56 -1.14
C VAL A 60 5.36 -6.90 -0.98
N HIS A 61 5.06 -8.13 -0.54
CA HIS A 61 3.73 -8.44 -0.03
C HIS A 61 3.63 -7.92 1.41
N CYS A 62 2.79 -6.91 1.63
CA CYS A 62 2.73 -6.20 2.89
C CYS A 62 2.11 -7.08 3.99
N PRO A 63 2.80 -7.31 5.12
CA PRO A 63 2.31 -8.18 6.20
C PRO A 63 1.19 -7.55 7.05
N PHE A 64 0.70 -6.37 6.67
CA PHE A 64 -0.34 -5.62 7.40
C PHE A 64 -1.66 -5.49 6.62
N CYS A 65 -1.61 -5.50 5.29
CA CYS A 65 -2.79 -5.23 4.46
C CYS A 65 -2.99 -6.24 3.33
N ASP A 66 -2.13 -7.26 3.21
CA ASP A 66 -2.15 -8.26 2.14
C ASP A 66 -2.11 -7.70 0.71
N HIS A 67 -1.74 -6.42 0.55
CA HIS A 67 -1.50 -5.79 -0.74
C HIS A 67 -0.01 -5.72 -1.07
N GLN A 68 0.31 -5.58 -2.36
CA GLN A 68 1.68 -5.33 -2.78
C GLN A 68 2.06 -3.88 -2.55
N HIS A 69 3.19 -3.65 -1.89
CA HIS A 69 3.82 -2.34 -1.75
C HIS A 69 5.09 -2.27 -2.61
N ILE A 70 5.26 -1.15 -3.30
CA ILE A 70 6.45 -0.86 -4.10
C ILE A 70 7.28 0.19 -3.36
N HIS A 71 8.52 -0.16 -3.03
CA HIS A 71 9.48 0.73 -2.40
C HIS A 71 10.68 1.02 -3.29
N PRO A 72 11.32 2.19 -3.15
CA PRO A 72 12.65 2.40 -3.69
C PRO A 72 13.63 1.39 -3.10
N GLY A 73 14.35 0.70 -3.97
CA GLY A 73 15.40 -0.27 -3.65
C GLY A 73 16.81 0.22 -3.92
N GLY A 74 16.99 1.47 -4.33
CA GLY A 74 18.28 2.01 -4.75
C GLY A 74 18.52 1.81 -6.24
N TRP A 75 19.76 1.49 -6.60
CA TRP A 75 20.18 1.30 -7.99
C TRP A 75 20.92 -0.02 -8.15
N VAL A 76 21.08 -0.47 -9.41
CA VAL A 76 21.88 -1.66 -9.71
C VAL A 76 23.29 -1.50 -9.12
N GLY A 77 23.74 -2.50 -8.37
CA GLY A 77 25.02 -2.48 -7.63
C GLY A 77 24.99 -1.78 -6.27
N ASP A 78 23.89 -1.12 -5.89
CA ASP A 78 23.69 -0.50 -4.56
C ASP A 78 22.22 -0.72 -4.11
N VAL A 79 21.86 -1.99 -3.90
CA VAL A 79 20.50 -2.39 -3.49
C VAL A 79 20.33 -2.23 -1.98
N ARG A 80 19.25 -1.57 -1.58
CA ARG A 80 18.95 -1.25 -0.17
C ARG A 80 17.67 -1.92 0.27
N LEU A 81 17.74 -3.08 0.93
CA LEU A 81 16.56 -3.81 1.43
C LEU A 81 15.99 -3.15 2.70
N GLY A 82 16.66 -3.31 3.84
CA GLY A 82 16.45 -2.49 5.05
C GLY A 82 15.00 -2.36 5.56
N GLU A 83 14.83 -1.47 6.53
CA GLU A 83 13.51 -1.21 7.11
C GLU A 83 12.67 -0.30 6.22
N ARG A 84 11.37 -0.54 6.16
CA ARG A 84 10.38 0.30 5.48
C ARG A 84 9.15 0.51 6.33
N ARG A 85 8.48 1.64 6.10
CA ARG A 85 7.16 1.93 6.66
C ARG A 85 6.08 1.56 5.65
N ALA A 86 5.13 0.74 6.08
CA ALA A 86 3.95 0.41 5.28
C ALA A 86 3.04 1.64 5.17
N ARG A 87 2.59 1.93 3.95
CA ARG A 87 1.58 2.96 3.67
C ARG A 87 0.32 2.30 3.15
N CYS A 88 -0.31 1.52 4.02
CA CYS A 88 -1.56 0.81 3.71
C CYS A 88 -2.68 1.82 3.44
N ILE A 89 -3.52 1.53 2.44
CA ILE A 89 -4.72 2.34 2.16
C ILE A 89 -5.86 1.82 3.03
N GLY A 90 -6.57 2.72 3.73
CA GLY A 90 -7.78 2.39 4.48
C GLY A 90 -7.58 1.69 5.84
N GLN A 91 -6.33 1.43 6.26
CA GLN A 91 -6.03 0.78 7.55
C GLN A 91 -4.67 1.20 8.11
N PRO A 92 -4.42 1.05 9.42
CA PRO A 92 -3.10 1.28 10.00
C PRO A 92 -2.05 0.38 9.34
N GLY A 93 -0.93 0.98 8.93
CA GLY A 93 0.29 0.24 8.59
C GLY A 93 1.23 0.15 9.78
N GLY A 94 2.32 -0.59 9.63
CA GLY A 94 3.42 -0.64 10.60
C GLY A 94 4.78 -0.53 9.93
N ARG A 95 5.83 -0.95 10.64
CA ARG A 95 7.19 -1.04 10.11
C ARG A 95 7.46 -2.48 9.71
N TYR A 96 8.22 -2.67 8.64
CA TYR A 96 8.69 -4.00 8.28
C TYR A 96 10.14 -3.97 7.79
N LEU A 97 10.89 -5.01 8.17
CA LEU A 97 12.26 -5.21 7.75
C LEU A 97 12.27 -6.13 6.52
N ILE A 98 12.69 -5.58 5.38
CA ILE A 98 12.94 -6.34 4.17
C ILE A 98 14.30 -7.02 4.31
N LYS A 99 14.30 -8.35 4.37
CA LYS A 99 15.53 -9.15 4.42
C LYS A 99 15.89 -9.64 3.01
N ALA A 100 17.18 -9.83 2.77
CA ALA A 100 17.63 -10.60 1.62
C ALA A 100 17.19 -12.05 1.83
N VAL A 101 16.40 -12.58 0.90
CA VAL A 101 16.27 -14.03 0.76
C VAL A 101 17.46 -14.46 -0.08
N GLY A 102 18.32 -15.31 0.48
CA GLY A 102 19.31 -16.03 -0.30
C GLY A 102 18.59 -16.87 -1.35
N GLU A 103 19.18 -16.94 -2.55
CA GLU A 103 18.73 -17.82 -3.62
C GLU A 103 18.80 -19.30 -3.23
#